data_AF-A0A096BIB1-F1
#
_entry.id   AF-A0A096BIB1-F1
#
_cell.length_a   1.000
_cell.length_b   1.000
_cell.length_c   1.000
_cell.angle_alpha   90.00
_cell.angle_beta   90.00
_cell.angle_gamma   90.00
#
_symmetry.space_group_name_H-M   'P 1'
#
loop_
_entity.id
_entity.type
_entity.pdbx_description
1 polymer ?
#
loop_
_entity_poly.entity_id
_entity_poly.type
_entity_poly.pdbx_seq_one_letter_code
_entity_poly.pdbx_strand_id
1 'polypeptide(L)'
;MRKTLLAAFSLFTVVSYAQTVIDLDDISYTQTSPSTVEVSKYHGTANEVSIPETIQHEGKQFKVTAIGEQAFHWKDVTSVTLPSSIDSVKHMAFSGSQLNKINLPEGLKFIGSYAFSSSKLTELTTPTTLKKIGNSAFFTCRMLQNVVFKEGLEEIEGGAFYKNDALVSVTFPKSLKTIGKTSFLKCTKLPSVSFPEGLVSIGAGAFNECTALANVVLPNTLSSIGDEAFLKCQSMTTFNVPKNLEKLGSSFIAMTNVNSITVDPGNKLFHVVDGALYNMKNTLLYAIPMKGKKELNVHKNCIGIWGGAGWGADLEKVTLPEGLLAIDGYAFETTNISDIQFPKSLTFIGEQAFADTKLTKVVLPENLLYLVDGSFAACSELTSVTIPSSVTTIDNHVFSRSKKLSEIICLGSTPPALVSFYEFADSPFFGIADSPKLLVPKGTAEIYKATGDYTDMNIVEQENGILKLVSTSPKDKSTVKGNEPLSFTYTFAEPVKVINEKPDVTLREKGLLYRNIFTPDDCWKVMLSKDKKTITVWAADFDGFTTSYNFDANNNYFVVLPANTVESETGDKNERIVISLVGSIAAGTDQTIPAETNQKEVARYNLNGQQIHTPQKGINIIKYADGTTRKVVVK
;
A
#
# COMPACT_ATOMS: atom_id res chain seq x y z
N MET A 1 -37.97 4.20 -1.23
CA MET A 1 -38.53 3.91 -2.57
C MET A 1 -37.61 2.91 -3.28
N ARG A 2 -37.97 1.62 -3.22
CA ARG A 2 -37.39 0.54 -4.01
C ARG A 2 -38.11 0.51 -5.36
N LYS A 3 -37.41 0.60 -6.48
CA LYS A 3 -37.96 0.28 -7.81
C LYS A 3 -37.20 -0.92 -8.39
N THR A 4 -37.91 -2.04 -8.33
CA THR A 4 -37.90 -3.22 -9.22
C THR A 4 -37.08 -3.10 -10.51
N LEU A 5 -36.05 -3.95 -10.64
CA LEU A 5 -35.60 -4.49 -11.92
C LEU A 5 -36.07 -5.95 -11.99
N LEU A 6 -37.08 -6.22 -12.81
CA LEU A 6 -37.36 -7.57 -13.30
C LEU A 6 -36.30 -7.87 -14.39
N ALA A 7 -35.31 -8.69 -14.09
CA ALA A 7 -34.51 -9.35 -15.10
C ALA A 7 -35.25 -10.64 -15.50
N ALA A 8 -35.75 -10.70 -16.73
CA ALA A 8 -36.27 -11.91 -17.32
C ALA A 8 -35.11 -12.90 -17.53
N PHE A 9 -34.93 -13.83 -16.61
CA PHE A 9 -34.15 -15.04 -16.84
C PHE A 9 -34.97 -15.96 -17.75
N SER A 10 -34.74 -15.89 -19.06
CA SER A 10 -35.13 -16.99 -19.95
C SER A 10 -34.21 -18.17 -19.63
N LEU A 11 -34.76 -19.21 -19.00
CA LEU A 11 -34.14 -20.54 -18.91
C LEU A 11 -33.76 -20.98 -20.33
N PHE A 12 -32.48 -20.95 -20.68
CA PHE A 12 -31.98 -21.73 -21.80
C PHE A 12 -31.87 -23.17 -21.33
N THR A 13 -32.83 -24.01 -21.73
CA THR A 13 -32.67 -25.46 -21.71
C THR A 13 -31.47 -25.80 -22.58
N VAL A 14 -30.36 -26.22 -21.98
CA VAL A 14 -29.22 -26.79 -22.70
C VAL A 14 -29.67 -28.16 -23.21
N VAL A 15 -30.17 -28.20 -24.44
CA VAL A 15 -30.32 -29.46 -25.16
C VAL A 15 -28.91 -29.90 -25.53
N SER A 16 -28.37 -30.92 -24.87
CA SER A 16 -27.12 -31.53 -25.31
C SER A 16 -27.40 -32.30 -26.60
N TYR A 17 -27.09 -31.69 -27.74
CA TYR A 17 -26.94 -32.44 -28.98
C TYR A 17 -25.73 -33.36 -28.84
N ALA A 18 -25.83 -34.60 -29.36
CA ALA A 18 -24.63 -35.38 -29.62
C ALA A 18 -23.71 -34.51 -30.49
N GLN A 19 -22.45 -34.33 -30.08
CA GLN A 19 -21.46 -33.56 -30.84
C GLN A 19 -21.14 -34.32 -32.13
N THR A 20 -21.96 -34.15 -33.16
CA THR A 20 -21.67 -34.66 -34.48
C THR A 20 -20.46 -33.91 -35.02
N VAL A 21 -19.39 -34.66 -35.28
CA VAL A 21 -18.22 -34.15 -36.00
C VAL A 21 -18.38 -34.51 -37.47
N ILE A 22 -18.22 -33.52 -38.33
CA ILE A 22 -18.33 -33.62 -39.78
C ILE A 22 -16.94 -33.33 -40.33
N ASP A 23 -16.28 -34.35 -40.87
CA ASP A 23 -14.98 -34.20 -41.52
C ASP A 23 -15.17 -33.95 -43.02
N LEU A 24 -14.64 -32.83 -43.51
CA LEU A 24 -14.65 -32.46 -44.93
C LEU A 24 -13.25 -31.99 -45.33
N ASP A 25 -12.62 -32.72 -46.24
CA ASP A 25 -11.24 -32.52 -46.66
C ASP A 25 -10.29 -32.48 -45.44
N ASP A 26 -9.53 -31.40 -45.32
CA ASP A 26 -8.57 -31.18 -44.25
C ASP A 26 -9.19 -30.53 -43.00
N ILE A 27 -10.51 -30.35 -42.93
CA ILE A 27 -11.18 -29.59 -41.87
C ILE A 27 -12.29 -30.43 -41.20
N SER A 28 -12.21 -30.54 -39.88
CA SER A 28 -13.29 -31.05 -39.04
C SER A 28 -14.19 -29.91 -38.57
N TYR A 29 -15.50 -30.17 -38.60
CA TYR A 29 -16.53 -29.25 -38.12
C TYR A 29 -17.35 -29.91 -37.02
N THR A 30 -17.64 -29.20 -35.93
CA THR A 30 -18.53 -29.69 -34.87
C THR A 30 -19.87 -28.98 -34.96
N GLN A 31 -20.96 -29.75 -34.99
CA GLN A 31 -22.32 -29.20 -34.99
C GLN A 31 -22.62 -28.48 -33.67
N THR A 32 -23.05 -27.23 -33.75
CA THR A 32 -23.36 -26.36 -32.59
C THR A 32 -24.85 -26.11 -32.42
N SER A 33 -25.65 -26.28 -33.47
CA SER A 33 -27.11 -26.23 -33.45
C SER A 33 -27.69 -27.06 -34.62
N PRO A 34 -29.01 -27.21 -34.75
CA PRO A 34 -29.61 -27.91 -35.90
C PRO A 34 -29.18 -27.42 -37.29
N SER A 35 -28.67 -26.18 -37.42
CA SER A 35 -28.30 -25.57 -38.70
C SER A 35 -26.93 -24.86 -38.70
N THR A 36 -26.13 -25.01 -37.65
CA THR A 36 -24.82 -24.34 -37.53
C THR A 36 -23.74 -25.30 -37.08
N VAL A 37 -22.52 -25.02 -37.53
CA VAL A 37 -21.28 -25.71 -37.14
C VAL A 37 -20.21 -24.68 -36.78
N GLU A 38 -19.14 -25.16 -36.16
CA GLU A 38 -17.86 -24.45 -36.01
C GLU A 38 -16.71 -25.28 -36.56
N VAL A 39 -15.64 -24.63 -37.00
CA VAL A 39 -14.40 -25.32 -37.36
C VAL A 39 -13.77 -25.85 -36.08
N SER A 40 -13.73 -27.17 -35.88
CA SER A 40 -13.19 -27.77 -34.66
C SER A 40 -11.73 -28.16 -34.79
N LYS A 41 -11.26 -28.51 -36.00
CA LYS A 41 -9.85 -28.87 -36.21
C LYS A 41 -9.42 -28.75 -37.67
N TYR A 42 -8.20 -28.27 -37.89
CA TYR A 42 -7.51 -28.35 -39.17
C TYR A 42 -6.48 -29.49 -39.14
N HIS A 43 -6.57 -30.40 -40.09
CA HIS A 43 -5.71 -31.57 -40.25
C HIS A 43 -4.71 -31.41 -41.39
N GLY A 44 -4.92 -30.47 -42.30
CA GLY A 44 -4.09 -30.29 -43.49
C GLY A 44 -2.72 -29.68 -43.22
N THR A 45 -1.98 -29.56 -44.32
CA THR A 45 -0.60 -29.03 -44.39
C THR A 45 -0.48 -27.78 -45.27
N ALA A 46 -1.59 -27.31 -45.86
CA ALA A 46 -1.60 -26.11 -46.66
C ALA A 46 -1.37 -24.86 -45.79
N ASN A 47 -0.59 -23.93 -46.31
CA ASN A 47 -0.30 -22.67 -45.63
C ASN A 47 -1.39 -21.62 -45.85
N GLU A 48 -2.29 -21.83 -46.80
CA GLU A 48 -3.43 -20.98 -47.11
C GLU A 48 -4.70 -21.81 -47.00
N VAL A 49 -5.62 -21.39 -46.13
CA VAL A 49 -6.87 -22.13 -45.87
C VAL A 49 -8.06 -21.20 -46.08
N SER A 50 -9.09 -21.67 -46.77
CA SER A 50 -10.35 -20.93 -46.93
C SER A 50 -11.47 -21.66 -46.20
N ILE A 51 -12.15 -20.97 -45.29
CA ILE A 51 -13.30 -21.53 -44.58
C ILE A 51 -14.57 -21.15 -45.35
N PRO A 52 -15.44 -22.11 -45.71
CA PRO A 52 -16.68 -21.81 -46.44
C PRO A 52 -17.76 -21.21 -45.52
N GLU A 53 -18.63 -20.36 -46.06
CA GLU A 53 -19.78 -19.79 -45.32
C GLU A 53 -20.77 -20.89 -44.87
N THR A 54 -20.93 -21.94 -45.70
CA THR A 54 -21.76 -23.11 -45.39
C THR A 54 -21.11 -24.40 -45.84
N ILE A 55 -21.38 -25.50 -45.14
CA ILE A 55 -21.04 -26.87 -45.55
C ILE A 55 -22.32 -27.70 -45.78
N GLN A 56 -22.21 -28.77 -46.54
CA GLN A 56 -23.29 -29.74 -46.77
C GLN A 56 -22.89 -31.08 -46.16
N HIS A 57 -23.80 -31.71 -45.39
CA HIS A 57 -23.59 -33.05 -44.85
C HIS A 57 -24.94 -33.77 -44.70
N GLU A 58 -25.03 -35.01 -45.20
CA GLU A 58 -26.26 -35.82 -45.19
C GLU A 58 -27.52 -35.11 -45.71
N GLY A 59 -27.36 -34.32 -46.78
CA GLY A 59 -28.46 -33.56 -47.40
C GLY A 59 -28.93 -32.34 -46.59
N LYS A 60 -28.23 -31.98 -45.51
CA LYS A 60 -28.46 -30.77 -44.71
C LYS A 60 -27.36 -29.74 -44.93
N GLN A 61 -27.75 -28.47 -44.99
CA GLN A 61 -26.83 -27.34 -45.03
C GLN A 61 -26.57 -26.82 -43.61
N PHE A 62 -25.30 -26.61 -43.27
CA PHE A 62 -24.88 -26.01 -42.01
C PHE A 62 -24.12 -24.71 -42.28
N LYS A 63 -24.46 -23.64 -41.55
CA LYS A 63 -23.70 -22.39 -41.57
C LYS A 63 -22.47 -22.50 -40.66
N VAL A 64 -21.30 -22.11 -41.15
CA VAL A 64 -20.05 -22.14 -40.36
C VAL A 64 -19.94 -20.84 -39.57
N THR A 65 -20.15 -20.89 -38.26
CA THR A 65 -20.37 -19.69 -37.43
C THR A 65 -19.21 -19.30 -36.52
N ALA A 66 -18.25 -20.20 -36.31
CA ALA A 66 -17.12 -19.93 -35.43
C ALA A 66 -15.87 -20.69 -35.86
N ILE A 67 -14.71 -20.18 -35.43
CA ILE A 67 -13.48 -20.95 -35.34
C ILE A 67 -13.38 -21.47 -33.91
N GLY A 68 -13.50 -22.78 -33.79
CA GLY A 68 -13.55 -23.51 -32.53
C GLY A 68 -12.23 -23.47 -31.76
N GLU A 69 -12.28 -24.01 -30.55
CA GLU A 69 -11.13 -24.06 -29.65
C GLU A 69 -9.99 -24.85 -30.29
N GLN A 70 -8.79 -24.27 -30.27
CA GLN A 70 -7.56 -24.88 -30.79
C GLN A 70 -7.59 -25.34 -32.27
N ALA A 71 -8.57 -24.90 -33.07
CA ALA A 71 -8.80 -25.41 -34.41
C ALA A 71 -7.55 -25.37 -35.34
N PHE A 72 -6.74 -24.32 -35.21
CA PHE A 72 -5.48 -24.09 -35.92
C PHE A 72 -4.28 -23.91 -34.96
N HIS A 73 -4.35 -24.49 -33.77
CA HIS A 73 -3.28 -24.41 -32.78
C HIS A 73 -1.98 -25.04 -33.32
N TRP A 74 -0.86 -24.30 -33.25
CA TRP A 74 0.46 -24.70 -33.76
C TRP A 74 0.48 -25.14 -35.23
N LYS A 75 -0.37 -24.53 -36.07
CA LYS A 75 -0.40 -24.80 -37.50
C LYS A 75 0.46 -23.82 -38.29
N ASP A 76 1.10 -24.31 -39.35
CA ASP A 76 1.94 -23.52 -40.25
C ASP A 76 1.15 -22.62 -41.21
N VAL A 77 -0.16 -22.47 -40.99
CA VAL A 77 -1.02 -21.57 -41.77
C VAL A 77 -0.51 -20.13 -41.69
N THR A 78 -0.29 -19.54 -42.86
CA THR A 78 0.18 -18.17 -43.06
C THR A 78 -0.96 -17.21 -43.38
N SER A 79 -2.06 -17.72 -43.94
CA SER A 79 -3.28 -16.99 -44.24
C SER A 79 -4.51 -17.90 -44.06
N VAL A 80 -5.57 -17.35 -43.47
CA VAL A 80 -6.88 -18.01 -43.37
C VAL A 80 -7.96 -17.03 -43.81
N THR A 81 -8.73 -17.40 -44.84
CA THR A 81 -9.88 -16.62 -45.31
C THR A 81 -11.11 -17.00 -44.48
N LEU A 82 -11.65 -16.02 -43.74
CA LEU A 82 -12.84 -16.20 -42.92
C LEU A 82 -14.09 -15.71 -43.65
N PRO A 83 -15.20 -16.49 -43.66
CA PRO A 83 -16.47 -16.08 -44.22
C PRO A 83 -17.20 -15.09 -43.29
N SER A 84 -18.19 -14.37 -43.84
CA SER A 84 -18.98 -13.38 -43.10
C SER A 84 -19.84 -13.97 -41.98
N SER A 85 -20.10 -15.28 -42.05
CA SER A 85 -20.80 -16.05 -41.03
C SER A 85 -20.06 -16.16 -39.70
N ILE A 86 -18.75 -15.93 -39.65
CA ILE A 86 -17.96 -16.10 -38.42
C ILE A 86 -18.27 -14.99 -37.42
N ASP A 87 -18.89 -15.36 -36.30
CA ASP A 87 -19.20 -14.44 -35.20
C ASP A 87 -18.23 -14.58 -34.01
N SER A 88 -17.41 -15.62 -33.98
CA SER A 88 -16.46 -15.85 -32.89
C SER A 88 -15.20 -16.62 -33.31
N VAL A 89 -14.08 -16.22 -32.72
CA VAL A 89 -12.80 -16.95 -32.74
C VAL A 89 -12.50 -17.37 -31.31
N LYS A 90 -12.53 -18.67 -31.02
CA LYS A 90 -12.49 -19.19 -29.64
C LYS A 90 -11.07 -19.32 -29.07
N HIS A 91 -11.00 -19.88 -27.86
CA HIS A 91 -9.78 -20.07 -27.10
C HIS A 91 -8.69 -20.76 -27.94
N MET A 92 -7.49 -20.16 -28.00
CA MET A 92 -6.32 -20.71 -28.70
C MET A 92 -6.53 -21.06 -30.19
N ALA A 93 -7.61 -20.59 -30.83
CA ALA A 93 -7.99 -21.00 -32.19
C ALA A 93 -6.85 -20.95 -33.21
N PHE A 94 -6.01 -19.92 -33.17
CA PHE A 94 -4.83 -19.71 -34.03
C PHE A 94 -3.54 -19.53 -33.22
N SER A 95 -3.51 -19.98 -31.96
CA SER A 95 -2.33 -19.82 -31.10
C SER A 95 -1.14 -20.59 -31.67
N GLY A 96 0.02 -19.95 -31.78
CA GLY A 96 1.25 -20.53 -32.33
C GLY A 96 1.26 -20.68 -33.86
N SER A 97 0.30 -20.08 -34.56
CA SER A 97 0.24 -20.13 -36.04
C SER A 97 1.25 -19.19 -36.71
N GLN A 98 1.55 -19.45 -37.99
CA GLN A 98 2.39 -18.56 -38.81
C GLN A 98 1.62 -17.44 -39.50
N LEU A 99 0.37 -17.16 -39.06
CA LEU A 99 -0.50 -16.14 -39.65
C LEU A 99 0.20 -14.79 -39.68
N ASN A 100 0.45 -14.26 -40.87
CA ASN A 100 1.07 -12.93 -41.05
C ASN A 100 0.02 -11.83 -41.27
N LYS A 101 -1.18 -12.22 -41.72
CA LYS A 101 -2.35 -11.39 -41.95
C LYS A 101 -3.61 -12.18 -41.65
N ILE A 102 -4.64 -11.49 -41.16
CA ILE A 102 -6.00 -12.03 -41.08
C ILE A 102 -7.02 -10.91 -41.32
N ASN A 103 -8.00 -11.19 -42.17
CA ASN A 103 -9.15 -10.30 -42.35
C ASN A 103 -10.27 -10.77 -41.43
N LEU A 104 -10.52 -10.04 -40.35
CA LEU A 104 -11.61 -10.34 -39.42
C LEU A 104 -12.94 -9.87 -40.05
N PRO A 105 -13.95 -10.76 -40.17
CA PRO A 105 -15.18 -10.44 -40.88
C PRO A 105 -16.11 -9.51 -40.06
N GLU A 106 -16.84 -8.64 -40.77
CA GLU A 106 -17.99 -7.94 -40.17
C GLU A 106 -19.03 -8.99 -39.74
N GLY A 107 -19.43 -8.95 -38.47
CA GLY A 107 -20.21 -10.00 -37.82
C GLY A 107 -19.47 -10.64 -36.63
N LEU A 108 -18.13 -10.60 -36.62
CA LEU A 108 -17.32 -11.08 -35.50
C LEU A 108 -17.62 -10.26 -34.23
N LYS A 109 -18.07 -10.93 -33.17
CA LYS A 109 -18.45 -10.33 -31.89
C LYS A 109 -17.40 -10.54 -30.80
N PHE A 110 -16.65 -11.64 -30.89
CA PHE A 110 -15.77 -12.09 -29.81
C PHE A 110 -14.47 -12.72 -30.33
N ILE A 111 -13.36 -12.34 -29.70
CA ILE A 111 -12.06 -13.03 -29.82
C ILE A 111 -11.71 -13.59 -28.45
N GLY A 112 -11.56 -14.91 -28.37
CA GLY A 112 -11.33 -15.65 -27.15
C GLY A 112 -9.90 -15.56 -26.62
N SER A 113 -9.71 -16.07 -25.41
CA SER A 113 -8.43 -16.02 -24.72
C SER A 113 -7.35 -16.74 -25.52
N TYR A 114 -6.15 -16.17 -25.63
CA TYR A 114 -5.03 -16.73 -26.41
C TYR A 114 -5.32 -17.00 -27.90
N ALA A 115 -6.45 -16.53 -28.47
CA ALA A 115 -6.88 -16.90 -29.81
C ALA A 115 -5.81 -16.76 -30.91
N PHE A 116 -4.98 -15.72 -30.84
CA PHE A 116 -3.89 -15.43 -31.79
C PHE A 116 -2.52 -15.39 -31.11
N SER A 117 -2.39 -15.93 -29.89
CA SER A 117 -1.14 -15.90 -29.13
C SER A 117 0.03 -16.41 -29.96
N SER A 118 1.17 -15.73 -29.94
CA SER A 118 2.40 -16.06 -30.68
C SER A 118 2.25 -16.12 -32.21
N SER A 119 1.17 -15.61 -32.79
CA SER A 119 1.03 -15.48 -34.24
C SER A 119 2.01 -14.46 -34.82
N LYS A 120 2.22 -14.51 -36.14
CA LYS A 120 3.14 -13.62 -36.88
C LYS A 120 2.45 -12.39 -37.46
N LEU A 121 1.25 -12.05 -36.97
CA LEU A 121 0.45 -10.96 -37.49
C LEU A 121 1.27 -9.68 -37.46
N THR A 122 1.26 -8.94 -38.56
CA THR A 122 1.96 -7.65 -38.69
C THR A 122 1.03 -6.46 -38.50
N GLU A 123 -0.24 -6.65 -38.83
CA GLU A 123 -1.32 -5.67 -38.68
C GLU A 123 -2.58 -6.34 -38.12
N LEU A 124 -3.39 -5.56 -37.42
CA LEU A 124 -4.71 -5.96 -36.95
C LEU A 124 -5.68 -4.81 -37.16
N THR A 125 -6.79 -5.06 -37.86
CA THR A 125 -7.96 -4.19 -37.86
C THR A 125 -9.15 -4.98 -37.36
N THR A 126 -9.82 -4.51 -36.31
CA THR A 126 -11.04 -5.18 -35.81
C THR A 126 -12.26 -4.76 -36.63
N PRO A 127 -13.31 -5.58 -36.74
CA PRO A 127 -14.57 -5.18 -37.35
C PRO A 127 -15.41 -4.34 -36.38
N THR A 128 -16.43 -3.65 -36.89
CA THR A 128 -17.31 -2.78 -36.08
C THR A 128 -18.22 -3.53 -35.12
N THR A 129 -18.40 -4.83 -35.36
CA THR A 129 -19.24 -5.71 -34.54
C THR A 129 -18.51 -6.28 -33.32
N LEU A 130 -17.17 -6.17 -33.25
CA LEU A 130 -16.37 -6.78 -32.20
C LEU A 130 -16.59 -6.02 -30.89
N LYS A 131 -17.09 -6.71 -29.86
CA LYS A 131 -17.36 -6.10 -28.54
C LYS A 131 -16.20 -6.22 -27.58
N LYS A 132 -15.46 -7.33 -27.65
CA LYS A 132 -14.50 -7.71 -26.62
C LYS A 132 -13.34 -8.51 -27.18
N ILE A 133 -12.14 -8.23 -26.66
CA ILE A 133 -10.92 -9.01 -26.88
C ILE A 133 -10.56 -9.73 -25.59
N GLY A 134 -10.49 -11.06 -25.66
CA GLY A 134 -10.24 -11.93 -24.51
C GLY A 134 -8.82 -11.89 -23.97
N ASN A 135 -8.65 -12.44 -22.76
CA ASN A 135 -7.39 -12.49 -22.05
C ASN A 135 -6.27 -13.08 -22.91
N SER A 136 -5.13 -12.39 -23.01
CA SER A 136 -3.96 -12.84 -23.76
C SER A 136 -4.22 -13.15 -25.25
N ALA A 137 -5.30 -12.63 -25.87
CA ALA A 137 -5.70 -12.97 -27.23
C ALA A 137 -4.58 -12.80 -28.27
N PHE A 138 -3.76 -11.75 -28.18
CA PHE A 138 -2.60 -11.47 -29.03
C PHE A 138 -1.29 -11.45 -28.21
N PHE A 139 -1.20 -12.33 -27.22
CA PHE A 139 -0.02 -12.47 -26.35
C PHE A 139 1.21 -12.83 -27.18
N THR A 140 2.28 -12.05 -27.08
CA THR A 140 3.57 -12.27 -27.75
C THR A 140 3.49 -12.36 -29.28
N CYS A 141 2.56 -11.64 -29.91
CA CYS A 141 2.56 -11.40 -31.36
C CYS A 141 3.68 -10.41 -31.72
N ARG A 142 4.94 -10.86 -31.62
CA ARG A 142 6.14 -10.00 -31.69
C ARG A 142 6.37 -9.28 -33.02
N MET A 143 5.61 -9.62 -34.06
CA MET A 143 5.68 -8.97 -35.36
C MET A 143 4.58 -7.92 -35.56
N LEU A 144 3.63 -7.80 -34.63
CA LEU A 144 2.49 -6.90 -34.74
C LEU A 144 2.95 -5.46 -34.57
N GLN A 145 2.80 -4.66 -35.63
CA GLN A 145 3.28 -3.28 -35.71
C GLN A 145 2.14 -2.28 -35.53
N ASN A 146 0.98 -2.55 -36.15
CA ASN A 146 -0.13 -1.61 -36.21
C ASN A 146 -1.44 -2.27 -35.79
N VAL A 147 -2.15 -1.64 -34.86
CA VAL A 147 -3.47 -2.09 -34.42
C VAL A 147 -4.49 -0.96 -34.57
N VAL A 148 -5.57 -1.23 -35.30
CA VAL A 148 -6.68 -0.32 -35.48
C VAL A 148 -7.95 -0.97 -34.93
N PHE A 149 -8.39 -0.51 -33.78
CA PHE A 149 -9.66 -0.91 -33.21
C PHE A 149 -10.78 -0.04 -33.80
N LYS A 150 -11.82 -0.66 -34.35
CA LYS A 150 -13.01 0.03 -34.87
C LYS A 150 -14.06 0.28 -33.77
N GLU A 151 -14.93 1.24 -34.04
CA GLU A 151 -16.09 1.54 -33.19
C GLU A 151 -16.93 0.27 -32.97
N GLY A 152 -17.31 0.03 -31.72
CA GLY A 152 -17.99 -1.18 -31.28
C GLY A 152 -17.24 -1.92 -30.18
N LEU A 153 -15.91 -1.85 -30.17
CA LEU A 153 -15.06 -2.47 -29.14
C LEU A 153 -15.21 -1.73 -27.81
N GLU A 154 -15.58 -2.45 -26.76
CA GLU A 154 -15.86 -1.91 -25.43
C GLU A 154 -14.81 -2.32 -24.40
N GLU A 155 -14.19 -3.51 -24.57
CA GLU A 155 -13.28 -4.08 -23.57
C GLU A 155 -12.08 -4.79 -24.21
N ILE A 156 -10.89 -4.50 -23.67
CA ILE A 156 -9.65 -5.26 -23.89
C ILE A 156 -9.28 -5.93 -22.57
N GLU A 157 -9.31 -7.26 -22.50
CA GLU A 157 -8.98 -7.99 -21.28
C GLU A 157 -7.47 -8.07 -20.97
N GLY A 158 -7.13 -8.70 -19.85
CA GLY A 158 -5.77 -8.74 -19.34
C GLY A 158 -4.79 -9.46 -20.27
N GLY A 159 -3.56 -8.95 -20.36
CA GLY A 159 -2.47 -9.54 -21.17
C GLY A 159 -2.72 -9.56 -22.69
N ALA A 160 -3.81 -8.98 -23.20
CA ALA A 160 -4.26 -9.16 -24.58
C ALA A 160 -3.21 -8.85 -25.65
N PHE A 161 -2.32 -7.90 -25.43
CA PHE A 161 -1.21 -7.49 -26.31
C PHE A 161 0.15 -7.53 -25.59
N TYR A 162 0.30 -8.39 -24.58
CA TYR A 162 1.54 -8.52 -23.79
C TYR A 162 2.74 -8.85 -24.69
N LYS A 163 3.83 -8.10 -24.53
CA LYS A 163 5.12 -8.28 -25.21
C LYS A 163 5.00 -8.32 -26.73
N ASN A 164 4.24 -7.37 -27.28
CA ASN A 164 4.22 -7.08 -28.70
C ASN A 164 5.32 -6.07 -29.03
N ASP A 165 6.56 -6.55 -29.03
CA ASP A 165 7.79 -5.76 -29.10
C ASP A 165 7.96 -4.92 -30.40
N ALA A 166 7.18 -5.23 -31.45
CA ALA A 166 7.17 -4.48 -32.71
C ALA A 166 6.07 -3.40 -32.80
N LEU A 167 5.19 -3.31 -31.80
CA LEU A 167 4.02 -2.45 -31.85
C LEU A 167 4.43 -0.98 -31.82
N VAL A 168 4.15 -0.26 -32.90
CA VAL A 168 4.47 1.16 -33.08
C VAL A 168 3.22 2.04 -33.13
N SER A 169 2.04 1.46 -33.35
CA SER A 169 0.79 2.23 -33.42
C SER A 169 -0.40 1.43 -32.90
N VAL A 170 -1.22 2.09 -32.07
CA VAL A 170 -2.53 1.61 -31.61
C VAL A 170 -3.54 2.73 -31.74
N THR A 171 -4.62 2.49 -32.46
CA THR A 171 -5.77 3.40 -32.56
C THR A 171 -6.94 2.81 -31.77
N PHE A 172 -7.36 3.52 -30.71
CA PHE A 172 -8.50 3.12 -29.89
C PHE A 172 -9.80 3.77 -30.37
N PRO A 173 -10.96 3.09 -30.27
CA PRO A 173 -12.26 3.62 -30.65
C PRO A 173 -12.98 4.31 -29.48
N LYS A 174 -13.92 5.21 -29.75
CA LYS A 174 -14.68 5.94 -28.72
C LYS A 174 -15.56 5.02 -27.85
N SER A 175 -15.94 3.86 -28.37
CA SER A 175 -16.70 2.85 -27.62
C SER A 175 -15.91 2.21 -26.48
N LEU A 176 -14.57 2.26 -26.48
CA LEU A 176 -13.73 1.56 -25.50
C LEU A 176 -13.93 2.11 -24.08
N LYS A 177 -14.17 1.20 -23.14
CA LYS A 177 -14.44 1.49 -21.73
C LYS A 177 -13.31 1.05 -20.81
N THR A 178 -12.71 -0.11 -21.07
CA THR A 178 -11.74 -0.70 -20.15
C THR A 178 -10.53 -1.29 -20.88
N ILE A 179 -9.37 -1.10 -20.28
CA ILE A 179 -8.10 -1.74 -20.67
C ILE A 179 -7.63 -2.59 -19.49
N GLY A 180 -7.49 -3.89 -19.71
CA GLY A 180 -7.20 -4.88 -18.68
C GLY A 180 -5.76 -4.86 -18.16
N LYS A 181 -5.56 -5.56 -17.04
CA LYS A 181 -4.26 -5.77 -16.39
C LYS A 181 -3.21 -6.28 -17.40
N THR A 182 -2.02 -5.68 -17.41
CA THR A 182 -0.86 -6.07 -18.26
C THR A 182 -1.14 -6.16 -19.77
N SER A 183 -2.22 -5.55 -20.25
CA SER A 183 -2.69 -5.69 -21.64
C SER A 183 -1.67 -5.28 -22.69
N PHE A 184 -0.88 -4.23 -22.48
CA PHE A 184 0.20 -3.77 -23.36
C PHE A 184 1.58 -3.82 -22.70
N LEU A 185 1.74 -4.61 -21.63
CA LEU A 185 3.02 -4.74 -20.92
C LEU A 185 4.14 -5.13 -21.90
N LYS A 186 5.30 -4.47 -21.85
CA LYS A 186 6.44 -4.68 -22.76
C LYS A 186 6.16 -4.40 -24.25
N CYS A 187 5.22 -3.52 -24.60
CA CYS A 187 5.14 -2.94 -25.95
C CYS A 187 6.23 -1.86 -26.14
N THR A 188 7.49 -2.30 -26.13
CA THR A 188 8.68 -1.44 -25.98
C THR A 188 8.91 -0.41 -27.09
N LYS A 189 8.26 -0.56 -28.26
CA LYS A 189 8.37 0.38 -29.39
C LYS A 189 7.21 1.36 -29.52
N LEU A 190 6.19 1.27 -28.68
CA LEU A 190 4.99 2.11 -28.78
C LEU A 190 5.34 3.54 -28.31
N PRO A 191 5.36 4.56 -29.20
CA PRO A 191 5.88 5.88 -28.85
C PRO A 191 4.83 6.77 -28.16
N SER A 192 3.54 6.51 -28.42
CA SER A 192 2.44 7.32 -27.95
C SER A 192 1.15 6.53 -27.82
N VAL A 193 0.31 6.91 -26.86
CA VAL A 193 -1.08 6.48 -26.76
C VAL A 193 -1.99 7.67 -26.55
N SER A 194 -3.04 7.76 -27.37
CA SER A 194 -4.13 8.69 -27.17
C SER A 194 -5.37 7.89 -26.81
N PHE A 195 -5.80 8.01 -25.56
CA PHE A 195 -6.98 7.29 -25.10
C PHE A 195 -8.26 8.01 -25.53
N PRO A 196 -9.34 7.27 -25.83
CA PRO A 196 -10.58 7.85 -26.29
C PRO A 196 -11.40 8.44 -25.14
N GLU A 197 -12.11 9.54 -25.40
CA GLU A 197 -13.19 9.99 -24.52
C GLU A 197 -14.25 8.89 -24.42
N GLY A 198 -14.52 8.45 -23.19
CA GLY A 198 -15.35 7.27 -22.89
C GLY A 198 -14.61 6.16 -22.15
N LEU A 199 -13.27 6.15 -22.18
CA LEU A 199 -12.46 5.22 -21.39
C LEU A 199 -12.62 5.53 -19.90
N VAL A 200 -12.87 4.49 -19.10
CA VAL A 200 -13.18 4.57 -17.67
C VAL A 200 -12.00 4.08 -16.83
N SER A 201 -11.32 3.01 -17.24
CA SER A 201 -10.24 2.42 -16.44
C SER A 201 -9.07 1.88 -17.25
N ILE A 202 -7.87 2.03 -16.68
CA ILE A 202 -6.62 1.40 -17.12
C ILE A 202 -6.16 0.46 -16.01
N GLY A 203 -6.04 -0.83 -16.32
CA GLY A 203 -5.70 -1.88 -15.37
C GLY A 203 -4.24 -1.84 -14.90
N ALA A 204 -3.95 -2.59 -13.84
CA ALA A 204 -2.61 -2.70 -13.27
C ALA A 204 -1.59 -3.17 -14.32
N GLY A 205 -0.43 -2.54 -14.38
CA GLY A 205 0.66 -2.87 -15.29
C GLY A 205 0.32 -2.76 -16.79
N ALA A 206 -0.80 -2.13 -17.17
CA ALA A 206 -1.31 -2.16 -18.54
C ALA A 206 -0.27 -1.70 -19.58
N PHE A 207 0.54 -0.70 -19.29
CA PHE A 207 1.60 -0.18 -20.15
C PHE A 207 2.99 -0.28 -19.51
N ASN A 208 3.15 -1.15 -18.50
CA ASN A 208 4.44 -1.35 -17.82
C ASN A 208 5.53 -1.76 -18.83
N GLU A 209 6.73 -1.19 -18.69
CA GLU A 209 7.88 -1.38 -19.59
C GLU A 209 7.60 -1.03 -21.07
N CYS A 210 6.64 -0.15 -21.37
CA CYS A 210 6.56 0.50 -22.69
C CYS A 210 7.63 1.60 -22.79
N THR A 211 8.89 1.19 -22.92
CA THR A 211 10.06 2.08 -22.75
C THR A 211 10.13 3.25 -23.75
N ALA A 212 9.60 3.09 -24.97
CA ALA A 212 9.48 4.18 -25.95
C ALA A 212 8.29 5.13 -25.71
N LEU A 213 7.38 4.81 -24.77
CA LEU A 213 6.14 5.57 -24.58
C LEU A 213 6.43 6.95 -24.00
N ALA A 214 6.43 7.96 -24.87
CA ALA A 214 6.74 9.35 -24.53
C ALA A 214 5.48 10.18 -24.29
N ASN A 215 4.44 9.95 -25.09
CA ASN A 215 3.23 10.76 -25.09
C ASN A 215 2.02 9.94 -24.64
N VAL A 216 1.45 10.30 -23.49
CA VAL A 216 0.25 9.67 -22.94
C VAL A 216 -0.83 10.74 -22.77
N VAL A 217 -1.90 10.65 -23.56
CA VAL A 217 -3.04 11.57 -23.47
C VAL A 217 -4.19 10.85 -22.76
N LEU A 218 -4.39 11.18 -21.48
CA LEU A 218 -5.48 10.65 -20.67
C LEU A 218 -6.81 11.41 -20.95
N PRO A 219 -7.96 10.73 -21.07
CA PRO A 219 -9.24 11.36 -21.34
C PRO A 219 -9.90 11.84 -20.04
N ASN A 220 -10.80 12.81 -20.15
CA ASN A 220 -11.47 13.35 -18.96
C ASN A 220 -12.46 12.38 -18.32
N THR A 221 -12.90 11.34 -19.01
CA THR A 221 -13.77 10.28 -18.47
C THR A 221 -13.06 9.25 -17.59
N LEU A 222 -11.72 9.23 -17.58
CA LEU A 222 -10.95 8.22 -16.87
C LEU A 222 -11.11 8.39 -15.36
N SER A 223 -11.58 7.34 -14.68
CA SER A 223 -11.79 7.34 -13.22
C SER A 223 -10.73 6.55 -12.45
N SER A 224 -10.04 5.59 -13.09
CA SER A 224 -9.00 4.81 -12.42
C SER A 224 -7.80 4.44 -13.27
N ILE A 225 -6.63 4.46 -12.63
CA ILE A 225 -5.35 3.93 -13.12
C ILE A 225 -4.86 2.93 -12.07
N GLY A 226 -4.61 1.68 -12.49
CA GLY A 226 -4.16 0.61 -11.60
C GLY A 226 -2.67 0.70 -11.24
N ASP A 227 -2.25 -0.20 -10.34
CA ASP A 227 -0.87 -0.29 -9.88
C ASP A 227 0.09 -0.50 -11.06
N GLU A 228 1.23 0.19 -11.06
CA GLU A 228 2.30 0.04 -12.06
C GLU A 228 1.87 0.30 -13.51
N ALA A 229 0.72 0.94 -13.75
CA ALA A 229 0.14 1.07 -15.09
C ALA A 229 1.11 1.63 -16.14
N PHE A 230 2.00 2.56 -15.75
CA PHE A 230 3.06 3.12 -16.60
C PHE A 230 4.46 2.99 -15.94
N LEU A 231 4.66 1.98 -15.09
CA LEU A 231 5.97 1.67 -14.50
C LEU A 231 7.00 1.48 -15.64
N LYS A 232 8.19 2.07 -15.50
CA LYS A 232 9.29 1.96 -16.48
C LYS A 232 8.95 2.43 -17.91
N CYS A 233 7.96 3.32 -18.08
CA CYS A 233 7.77 4.09 -19.32
C CYS A 233 8.84 5.18 -19.44
N GLN A 234 10.07 4.76 -19.73
CA GLN A 234 11.28 5.59 -19.61
C GLN A 234 11.35 6.77 -20.60
N SER A 235 10.52 6.83 -21.64
CA SER A 235 10.46 8.01 -22.52
C SER A 235 9.45 9.08 -22.05
N MET A 236 8.58 8.76 -21.08
CA MET A 236 7.55 9.67 -20.59
C MET A 236 8.18 10.74 -19.70
N THR A 237 7.97 12.02 -20.04
CA THR A 237 8.56 13.17 -19.33
C THR A 237 7.55 14.03 -18.57
N THR A 238 6.26 13.90 -18.87
CA THR A 238 5.19 14.63 -18.17
C THR A 238 4.05 13.68 -17.83
N PHE A 239 3.35 13.94 -16.73
CA PHE A 239 2.11 13.25 -16.40
C PHE A 239 1.01 14.25 -16.02
N ASN A 240 -0.12 14.21 -16.72
CA ASN A 240 -1.26 15.11 -16.46
C ASN A 240 -2.46 14.32 -15.91
N VAL A 241 -2.87 14.61 -14.69
CA VAL A 241 -4.04 14.01 -14.05
C VAL A 241 -5.33 14.62 -14.65
N PRO A 242 -6.22 13.82 -15.25
CA PRO A 242 -7.43 14.33 -15.89
C PRO A 242 -8.53 14.67 -14.87
N LYS A 243 -9.56 15.38 -15.35
CA LYS A 243 -10.62 15.96 -14.52
C LYS A 243 -11.34 14.98 -13.59
N ASN A 244 -11.71 13.79 -14.07
CA ASN A 244 -12.52 12.85 -13.29
C ASN A 244 -11.72 11.69 -12.70
N LEU A 245 -10.38 11.76 -12.65
CA LEU A 245 -9.60 10.69 -12.04
C LEU A 245 -9.88 10.61 -10.54
N GLU A 246 -10.22 9.41 -10.07
CA GLU A 246 -10.58 9.14 -8.67
C GLU A 246 -9.60 8.22 -7.96
N LYS A 247 -8.98 7.28 -8.68
CA LYS A 247 -8.13 6.24 -8.11
C LYS A 247 -6.81 6.13 -8.86
N LEU A 248 -5.73 6.13 -8.08
CA LEU A 248 -4.36 5.90 -8.52
C LEU A 248 -3.82 4.68 -7.76
N GLY A 249 -3.27 3.73 -8.51
CA GLY A 249 -2.56 2.59 -7.96
C GLY A 249 -1.12 2.95 -7.55
N SER A 250 -0.47 2.05 -6.81
CA SER A 250 0.93 2.18 -6.40
C SER A 250 1.87 2.15 -7.60
N SER A 251 2.98 2.87 -7.53
CA SER A 251 4.05 2.86 -8.55
C SER A 251 3.59 3.20 -9.98
N PHE A 252 2.44 3.87 -10.16
CA PHE A 252 1.78 4.02 -11.46
C PHE A 252 2.63 4.76 -12.52
N ILE A 253 3.60 5.60 -12.10
CA ILE A 253 4.58 6.28 -12.97
C ILE A 253 6.04 6.14 -12.46
N ALA A 254 6.30 5.18 -11.56
CA ALA A 254 7.64 4.94 -11.05
C ALA A 254 8.63 4.58 -12.17
N MET A 255 9.92 4.83 -11.95
CA MET A 255 10.99 4.49 -12.90
C MET A 255 10.82 5.10 -14.32
N THR A 256 10.04 6.18 -14.44
CA THR A 256 9.88 6.95 -15.68
C THR A 256 10.89 8.11 -15.74
N ASN A 257 10.86 8.88 -16.83
CA ASN A 257 11.59 10.14 -16.92
C ASN A 257 10.72 11.37 -16.61
N VAL A 258 9.59 11.18 -15.91
CA VAL A 258 8.65 12.26 -15.60
C VAL A 258 9.34 13.32 -14.75
N ASN A 259 9.43 14.54 -15.28
CA ASN A 259 10.00 15.71 -14.60
C ASN A 259 8.94 16.75 -14.22
N SER A 260 7.71 16.61 -14.71
CA SER A 260 6.59 17.50 -14.39
C SER A 260 5.29 16.73 -14.24
N ILE A 261 4.57 16.98 -13.14
CA ILE A 261 3.23 16.48 -12.87
C ILE A 261 2.27 17.67 -12.84
N THR A 262 1.15 17.57 -13.56
CA THR A 262 0.08 18.57 -13.55
C THR A 262 -1.26 17.91 -13.25
N VAL A 263 -2.22 18.72 -12.80
CA VAL A 263 -3.59 18.26 -12.52
C VAL A 263 -4.58 19.21 -13.19
N ASP A 264 -5.58 18.65 -13.87
CA ASP A 264 -6.69 19.41 -14.43
C ASP A 264 -7.39 20.25 -13.34
N PRO A 265 -7.65 21.56 -13.54
CA PRO A 265 -8.27 22.41 -12.52
C PRO A 265 -9.66 21.96 -12.05
N GLY A 266 -10.34 21.12 -12.83
CA GLY A 266 -11.63 20.52 -12.48
C GLY A 266 -11.53 19.25 -11.64
N ASN A 267 -10.33 18.70 -11.41
CA ASN A 267 -10.14 17.54 -10.53
C ASN A 267 -10.38 17.93 -9.06
N LYS A 268 -11.21 17.14 -8.37
CA LYS A 268 -11.67 17.41 -7.00
C LYS A 268 -10.97 16.59 -5.93
N LEU A 269 -10.06 15.70 -6.33
CA LEU A 269 -9.45 14.70 -5.45
C LEU A 269 -7.94 14.86 -5.33
N PHE A 270 -7.31 15.34 -6.40
CA PHE A 270 -5.86 15.52 -6.47
C PHE A 270 -5.49 16.97 -6.77
N HIS A 271 -4.29 17.34 -6.36
CA HIS A 271 -3.64 18.61 -6.71
C HIS A 271 -2.13 18.48 -6.56
N VAL A 272 -1.38 19.49 -7.01
CA VAL A 272 0.08 19.51 -6.93
C VAL A 272 0.54 20.54 -5.90
N VAL A 273 1.47 20.12 -5.03
CA VAL A 273 2.15 20.97 -4.05
C VAL A 273 3.65 20.75 -4.22
N ASP A 274 4.41 21.81 -4.50
CA ASP A 274 5.87 21.73 -4.74
C ASP A 274 6.24 20.68 -5.82
N GLY A 275 5.45 20.60 -6.89
CA GLY A 275 5.63 19.64 -7.98
C GLY A 275 5.23 18.19 -7.65
N ALA A 276 4.86 17.90 -6.39
CA ALA A 276 4.44 16.58 -5.94
C ALA A 276 2.91 16.44 -5.90
N LEU A 277 2.40 15.25 -6.23
CA LEU A 277 0.98 14.95 -6.34
C LEU A 277 0.41 14.49 -4.99
N TYR A 278 -0.57 15.22 -4.49
CA TYR A 278 -1.26 14.93 -3.23
C TYR A 278 -2.76 14.77 -3.44
N ASN A 279 -3.45 14.20 -2.45
CA ASN A 279 -4.88 14.44 -2.31
C ASN A 279 -5.18 15.90 -1.86
N MET A 280 -6.42 16.35 -2.01
CA MET A 280 -6.83 17.72 -1.66
C MET A 280 -6.51 18.15 -0.23
N LYS A 281 -6.41 17.21 0.71
CA LYS A 281 -6.13 17.51 2.13
C LYS A 281 -4.63 17.47 2.47
N ASN A 282 -3.76 17.17 1.49
CA ASN A 282 -2.33 16.92 1.68
C ASN A 282 -2.02 15.83 2.71
N THR A 283 -2.93 14.88 2.92
CA THR A 283 -2.74 13.78 3.88
C THR A 283 -2.03 12.59 3.25
N LEU A 284 -1.97 12.52 1.91
CA LEU A 284 -1.36 11.42 1.19
C LEU A 284 -0.57 11.92 -0.03
N LEU A 285 0.71 11.56 -0.09
CA LEU A 285 1.61 11.79 -1.23
C LEU A 285 1.53 10.60 -2.19
N TYR A 286 1.09 10.82 -3.43
CA TYR A 286 0.93 9.77 -4.43
C TYR A 286 2.14 9.61 -5.35
N ALA A 287 2.77 10.72 -5.75
CA ALA A 287 3.92 10.69 -6.64
C ALA A 287 4.72 12.00 -6.59
N ILE A 288 6.00 11.91 -6.92
CA ILE A 288 6.87 13.06 -7.22
C ILE A 288 7.38 12.97 -8.65
N PRO A 289 7.94 14.06 -9.20
CA PRO A 289 8.73 13.97 -10.42
C PRO A 289 9.90 13.00 -10.22
N MET A 290 10.00 12.00 -11.09
CA MET A 290 11.06 10.99 -11.10
C MET A 290 12.40 11.59 -11.56
N LYS A 291 12.37 12.66 -12.35
CA LYS A 291 13.58 13.34 -12.82
C LYS A 291 13.61 14.80 -12.43
N GLY A 292 14.81 15.29 -12.12
CA GLY A 292 15.08 16.70 -11.82
C GLY A 292 14.75 17.17 -10.39
N LYS A 293 13.87 16.48 -9.64
CA LYS A 293 13.60 16.85 -8.23
C LYS A 293 14.64 16.24 -7.29
N LYS A 294 15.53 17.10 -6.76
CA LYS A 294 16.62 16.71 -5.84
C LYS A 294 16.22 16.72 -4.37
N GLU A 295 15.33 17.63 -3.99
CA GLU A 295 14.85 17.73 -2.61
C GLU A 295 13.32 17.74 -2.56
N LEU A 296 12.78 17.13 -1.51
CA LEU A 296 11.35 17.10 -1.23
C LEU A 296 11.10 17.44 0.23
N ASN A 297 10.31 18.49 0.47
CA ASN A 297 9.73 18.74 1.78
C ASN A 297 8.30 18.20 1.79
N VAL A 298 8.10 17.03 2.40
CA VAL A 298 6.78 16.41 2.45
C VAL A 298 5.84 17.30 3.26
N HIS A 299 4.66 17.59 2.71
CA HIS A 299 3.72 18.54 3.30
C HIS A 299 3.38 18.17 4.76
N LYS A 300 3.30 19.17 5.66
CA LYS A 300 3.13 18.96 7.13
C LYS A 300 1.91 18.14 7.56
N ASN A 301 0.83 18.14 6.76
CA ASN A 301 -0.38 17.36 7.03
C ASN A 301 -0.31 15.92 6.51
N CYS A 302 0.78 15.55 5.84
CA CYS A 302 0.93 14.23 5.23
C CYS A 302 1.06 13.17 6.32
N ILE A 303 0.15 12.20 6.30
CA ILE A 303 0.16 11.07 7.23
C ILE A 303 0.62 9.78 6.55
N GLY A 304 0.69 9.75 5.22
CA GLY A 304 1.10 8.58 4.44
C GLY A 304 1.82 8.94 3.13
N ILE A 305 2.84 8.16 2.78
CA ILE A 305 3.50 8.20 1.47
C ILE A 305 3.15 6.91 0.74
N TRP A 306 2.56 7.05 -0.45
CA TRP A 306 2.04 5.94 -1.24
C TRP A 306 3.16 5.09 -1.85
N GLY A 307 2.84 3.83 -2.16
CA GLY A 307 3.82 2.90 -2.70
C GLY A 307 4.39 3.38 -4.03
N GLY A 308 5.72 3.35 -4.15
CA GLY A 308 6.46 3.82 -5.33
C GLY A 308 6.36 5.33 -5.64
N ALA A 309 5.95 6.17 -4.68
CA ALA A 309 5.76 7.61 -4.91
C ALA A 309 7.00 8.32 -5.49
N GLY A 310 8.21 7.87 -5.13
CA GLY A 310 9.49 8.35 -5.64
C GLY A 310 10.43 7.23 -6.09
N TRP A 311 9.92 6.04 -6.44
CA TRP A 311 10.77 4.93 -6.90
C TRP A 311 11.52 5.28 -8.20
N GLY A 312 12.85 5.27 -8.12
CA GLY A 312 13.76 5.63 -9.22
C GLY A 312 13.92 7.13 -9.42
N ALA A 313 13.44 7.93 -8.46
CA ALA A 313 13.55 9.37 -8.52
C ALA A 313 14.98 9.86 -8.28
N ASP A 314 15.36 11.00 -8.87
CA ASP A 314 16.68 11.64 -8.66
C ASP A 314 16.85 12.26 -7.26
N LEU A 315 15.96 11.94 -6.31
CA LEU A 315 15.85 12.56 -4.99
C LEU A 315 17.09 12.26 -4.14
N GLU A 316 17.70 13.31 -3.58
CA GLU A 316 18.90 13.25 -2.73
C GLU A 316 18.59 13.56 -1.26
N LYS A 317 17.48 14.27 -1.01
CA LYS A 317 17.03 14.64 0.33
C LYS A 317 15.52 14.63 0.44
N VAL A 318 15.01 14.08 1.54
CA VAL A 318 13.61 14.14 1.90
C VAL A 318 13.45 14.63 3.34
N THR A 319 12.59 15.62 3.54
CA THR A 319 12.17 16.07 4.88
C THR A 319 10.80 15.50 5.16
N LEU A 320 10.69 14.67 6.20
CA LEU A 320 9.44 14.03 6.63
C LEU A 320 8.81 14.81 7.78
N PRO A 321 7.47 15.03 7.80
CA PRO A 321 6.81 15.75 8.89
C PRO A 321 6.58 14.87 10.12
N GLU A 322 6.58 15.47 11.31
CA GLU A 322 6.30 14.79 12.61
C GLU A 322 4.88 14.20 12.71
N GLY A 323 3.99 14.42 11.75
CA GLY A 323 2.67 13.79 11.69
C GLY A 323 2.62 12.54 10.80
N LEU A 324 3.72 12.17 10.14
CA LEU A 324 3.77 11.07 9.19
C LEU A 324 3.68 9.72 9.91
N LEU A 325 2.73 8.87 9.51
CA LEU A 325 2.49 7.58 10.15
C LEU A 325 3.04 6.41 9.33
N ALA A 326 3.00 6.50 8.00
CA ALA A 326 3.36 5.38 7.14
C ALA A 326 4.11 5.82 5.87
N ILE A 327 5.11 5.04 5.51
CA ILE A 327 5.76 5.05 4.21
C ILE A 327 5.52 3.67 3.60
N ASP A 328 4.79 3.60 2.49
CA ASP A 328 4.42 2.35 1.86
C ASP A 328 5.56 1.76 1.00
N GLY A 329 5.37 0.54 0.50
CA GLY A 329 6.40 -0.22 -0.20
C GLY A 329 6.97 0.51 -1.42
N TYR A 330 8.26 0.32 -1.67
CA TYR A 330 9.00 0.90 -2.80
C TYR A 330 9.02 2.44 -2.84
N ALA A 331 8.49 3.15 -1.82
CA ALA A 331 8.26 4.59 -1.90
C ALA A 331 9.47 5.43 -2.34
N PHE A 332 10.68 5.06 -1.93
CA PHE A 332 11.95 5.72 -2.26
C PHE A 332 13.02 4.75 -2.74
N GLU A 333 12.64 3.58 -3.27
CA GLU A 333 13.59 2.62 -3.81
C GLU A 333 14.43 3.25 -4.94
N THR A 334 15.72 2.90 -5.02
CA THR A 334 16.65 3.36 -6.08
C THR A 334 16.74 4.89 -6.16
N THR A 335 16.64 5.59 -5.03
CA THR A 335 16.85 7.05 -4.95
C THR A 335 18.27 7.37 -4.48
N ASN A 336 18.66 8.64 -4.60
CA ASN A 336 19.97 9.12 -4.14
C ASN A 336 19.96 9.64 -2.69
N ILE A 337 18.91 9.32 -1.91
CA ILE A 337 18.78 9.79 -0.52
C ILE A 337 19.95 9.26 0.31
N SER A 338 20.70 10.17 0.94
CA SER A 338 21.92 9.84 1.68
C SER A 338 21.83 10.02 3.20
N ASP A 339 20.87 10.83 3.65
CA ASP A 339 20.51 11.00 5.05
C ASP A 339 18.99 11.13 5.15
N ILE A 340 18.42 10.61 6.23
CA ILE A 340 17.01 10.76 6.53
C ILE A 340 16.77 10.84 8.03
N GLN A 341 15.94 11.79 8.42
CA GLN A 341 15.43 11.91 9.79
C GLN A 341 14.01 11.36 9.81
N PHE A 342 13.82 10.21 10.46
CA PHE A 342 12.50 9.63 10.62
C PHE A 342 11.73 10.32 11.75
N PRO A 343 10.48 10.75 11.51
CA PRO A 343 9.67 11.42 12.53
C PRO A 343 9.26 10.44 13.61
N LYS A 344 9.07 10.93 14.84
CA LYS A 344 8.73 10.06 15.98
C LYS A 344 7.38 9.39 15.80
N SER A 345 6.46 10.01 15.07
CA SER A 345 5.13 9.48 14.76
C SER A 345 5.12 8.25 13.86
N LEU A 346 6.23 7.95 13.16
CA LEU A 346 6.25 6.93 12.13
C LEU A 346 6.06 5.54 12.74
N THR A 347 5.04 4.82 12.25
CA THR A 347 4.68 3.48 12.70
C THR A 347 4.94 2.39 11.67
N PHE A 348 5.17 2.76 10.41
CA PHE A 348 5.30 1.81 9.30
C PHE A 348 6.29 2.27 8.23
N ILE A 349 7.20 1.38 7.86
CA ILE A 349 8.05 1.47 6.67
C ILE A 349 7.82 0.18 5.86
N GLY A 350 7.32 0.32 4.65
CA GLY A 350 6.92 -0.78 3.78
C GLY A 350 8.09 -1.51 3.14
N GLU A 351 7.75 -2.60 2.46
CA GLU A 351 8.66 -3.45 1.70
C GLU A 351 9.54 -2.61 0.77
N GLN A 352 10.85 -2.78 0.82
CA GLN A 352 11.81 -2.12 -0.08
C GLN A 352 11.72 -0.58 -0.14
N ALA A 353 11.05 0.07 0.84
CA ALA A 353 10.77 1.50 0.79
C ALA A 353 12.03 2.38 0.64
N PHE A 354 13.17 1.94 1.17
CA PHE A 354 14.48 2.60 1.05
C PHE A 354 15.55 1.67 0.47
N ALA A 355 15.16 0.62 -0.27
CA ALA A 355 16.13 -0.26 -0.90
C ALA A 355 16.93 0.46 -2.02
N ASP A 356 18.19 0.09 -2.18
CA ASP A 356 19.14 0.69 -3.13
C ASP A 356 19.22 2.23 -3.03
N THR A 357 19.16 2.77 -1.81
CA THR A 357 19.42 4.18 -1.53
C THR A 357 20.89 4.44 -1.20
N LYS A 358 21.26 5.71 -1.03
CA LYS A 358 22.62 6.14 -0.64
C LYS A 358 22.75 6.40 0.85
N LEU A 359 21.79 5.93 1.66
CA LEU A 359 21.76 6.13 3.11
C LEU A 359 23.08 5.67 3.72
N THR A 360 23.69 6.54 4.51
CA THR A 360 24.97 6.25 5.18
C THR A 360 24.78 5.76 6.61
N LYS A 361 23.73 6.26 7.28
CA LYS A 361 23.30 5.90 8.62
C LYS A 361 21.78 5.91 8.69
N VAL A 362 21.22 5.04 9.52
CA VAL A 362 19.78 4.98 9.75
C VAL A 362 19.51 4.93 11.25
N VAL A 363 18.69 5.84 11.75
CA VAL A 363 18.18 5.83 13.13
C VAL A 363 16.67 5.66 13.08
N LEU A 364 16.20 4.48 13.45
CA LEU A 364 14.78 4.13 13.37
C LEU A 364 14.00 4.68 14.59
N PRO A 365 12.77 5.19 14.40
CA PRO A 365 11.99 5.79 15.49
C PRO A 365 11.30 4.73 16.37
N GLU A 366 11.13 5.04 17.66
CA GLU A 366 10.56 4.17 18.71
C GLU A 366 9.11 3.69 18.49
N ASN A 367 8.45 4.11 17.42
CA ASN A 367 7.09 3.71 17.11
C ASN A 367 7.00 2.58 16.06
N LEU A 368 8.13 2.16 15.49
CA LEU A 368 8.22 0.97 14.63
C LEU A 368 8.23 -0.31 15.47
N LEU A 369 7.37 -1.27 15.12
CA LEU A 369 7.33 -2.59 15.77
C LEU A 369 8.01 -3.68 14.96
N TYR A 370 8.01 -3.54 13.65
CA TYR A 370 8.57 -4.50 12.72
C TYR A 370 9.31 -3.77 11.60
N LEU A 371 10.34 -4.42 11.08
CA LEU A 371 11.00 -4.02 9.85
C LEU A 371 10.59 -5.00 8.76
N VAL A 372 9.99 -4.48 7.69
CA VAL A 372 9.39 -5.27 6.61
C VAL A 372 10.44 -5.63 5.57
N ASP A 373 10.17 -6.72 4.82
CA ASP A 373 11.05 -7.30 3.81
C ASP A 373 11.79 -6.25 2.97
N GLY A 374 13.11 -6.34 2.98
CA GLY A 374 13.99 -5.52 2.15
C GLY A 374 13.93 -4.01 2.38
N SER A 375 13.29 -3.50 3.44
CA SER A 375 13.05 -2.05 3.64
C SER A 375 14.29 -1.15 3.52
N PHE A 376 15.49 -1.67 3.80
CA PHE A 376 16.79 -1.01 3.61
C PHE A 376 17.81 -1.88 2.85
N ALA A 377 17.33 -2.79 1.99
CA ALA A 377 18.19 -3.69 1.24
C ALA A 377 19.11 -2.92 0.27
N ALA A 378 20.27 -3.47 -0.05
CA ALA A 378 21.23 -2.97 -1.01
C ALA A 378 21.66 -1.49 -0.79
N CYS A 379 21.54 -0.97 0.42
CA CYS A 379 22.06 0.36 0.77
C CYS A 379 23.60 0.29 0.87
N SER A 380 24.25 0.36 -0.29
CA SER A 380 25.69 0.10 -0.44
C SER A 380 26.60 1.06 0.35
N GLU A 381 26.09 2.22 0.74
CA GLU A 381 26.79 3.23 1.56
C GLU A 381 26.45 3.16 3.06
N LEU A 382 25.53 2.29 3.46
CA LEU A 382 25.05 2.19 4.84
C LEU A 382 26.15 1.59 5.72
N THR A 383 26.54 2.32 6.76
CA THR A 383 27.62 1.93 7.69
C THR A 383 27.10 1.57 9.07
N SER A 384 26.01 2.21 9.49
CA SER A 384 25.45 2.04 10.82
C SER A 384 23.92 2.09 10.81
N VAL A 385 23.28 1.22 11.59
CA VAL A 385 21.85 1.28 11.88
C VAL A 385 21.59 1.26 13.37
N THR A 386 20.67 2.10 13.85
CA THR A 386 20.12 2.06 15.20
C THR A 386 18.69 1.55 15.17
N ILE A 387 18.48 0.41 15.82
CA ILE A 387 17.21 -0.29 15.96
C ILE A 387 16.65 0.04 17.36
N PRO A 388 15.47 0.69 17.47
CA PRO A 388 14.89 1.10 18.73
C PRO A 388 14.40 -0.10 19.53
N SER A 389 14.16 0.13 20.83
CA SER A 389 13.67 -0.91 21.75
C SER A 389 12.28 -1.46 21.38
N SER A 390 11.56 -0.74 20.53
CA SER A 390 10.22 -1.08 20.09
C SER A 390 10.13 -2.18 19.05
N VAL A 391 11.21 -2.41 18.29
CA VAL A 391 11.22 -3.40 17.19
C VAL A 391 11.30 -4.80 17.77
N THR A 392 10.26 -5.59 17.55
CA THR A 392 10.17 -6.98 18.03
C THR A 392 10.57 -7.98 16.95
N THR A 393 10.53 -7.59 15.68
CA THR A 393 10.72 -8.49 14.54
C THR A 393 11.44 -7.79 13.39
N ILE A 394 12.37 -8.51 12.76
CA ILE A 394 13.06 -8.09 11.54
C ILE A 394 12.79 -9.16 10.47
N ASP A 395 12.12 -8.75 9.39
CA ASP A 395 11.79 -9.63 8.26
C ASP A 395 13.00 -9.88 7.37
N ASN A 396 12.80 -10.74 6.37
CA ASN A 396 13.77 -11.12 5.36
C ASN A 396 14.39 -9.90 4.66
N HIS A 397 15.64 -10.03 4.23
CA HIS A 397 16.34 -9.06 3.40
C HIS A 397 16.50 -7.61 3.93
N VAL A 398 16.00 -7.25 5.11
CA VAL A 398 15.86 -5.84 5.58
C VAL A 398 17.11 -5.00 5.35
N PHE A 399 18.30 -5.50 5.68
CA PHE A 399 19.59 -4.84 5.44
C PHE A 399 20.47 -5.59 4.45
N SER A 400 19.92 -6.59 3.75
CA SER A 400 20.70 -7.48 2.89
C SER A 400 21.48 -6.70 1.84
N ARG A 401 22.67 -7.17 1.48
CA ARG A 401 23.57 -6.59 0.48
C ARG A 401 24.05 -5.17 0.80
N SER A 402 23.83 -4.67 2.02
CA SER A 402 24.41 -3.42 2.52
C SER A 402 25.86 -3.67 2.97
N LYS A 403 26.75 -3.85 1.99
CA LYS A 403 28.13 -4.37 2.20
C LYS A 403 29.00 -3.58 3.17
N LYS A 404 28.71 -2.30 3.40
CA LYS A 404 29.45 -1.43 4.33
C LYS A 404 28.89 -1.44 5.76
N LEU A 405 27.76 -2.10 6.00
CA LEU A 405 27.10 -2.12 7.30
C LEU A 405 27.94 -2.95 8.26
N SER A 406 28.64 -2.25 9.15
CA SER A 406 29.61 -2.82 10.08
C SER A 406 29.28 -2.55 11.55
N GLU A 407 28.32 -1.66 11.83
CA GLU A 407 27.83 -1.38 13.18
C GLU A 407 26.30 -1.43 13.23
N ILE A 408 25.75 -2.29 14.07
CA ILE A 408 24.32 -2.42 14.33
C ILE A 408 24.12 -2.10 15.81
N ILE A 409 23.29 -1.12 16.12
CA ILE A 409 23.00 -0.69 17.49
C ILE A 409 21.58 -1.11 17.82
N CYS A 410 21.41 -2.02 18.76
CA CYS A 410 20.10 -2.36 19.29
C CYS A 410 19.90 -1.66 20.64
N LEU A 411 18.75 -0.99 20.81
CA LEU A 411 18.42 -0.27 22.05
C LEU A 411 17.52 -1.08 23.01
N GLY A 412 17.04 -2.25 22.59
CA GLY A 412 16.14 -3.10 23.38
C GLY A 412 16.88 -4.09 24.28
N SER A 413 16.31 -4.36 25.46
CA SER A 413 16.82 -5.39 26.37
C SER A 413 16.68 -6.81 25.80
N THR A 414 15.67 -6.99 24.94
CA THR A 414 15.38 -8.23 24.23
C THR A 414 15.75 -8.06 22.75
N PRO A 415 16.48 -9.02 22.15
CA PRO A 415 16.74 -9.00 20.72
C PRO A 415 15.44 -9.07 19.90
N PRO A 416 15.33 -8.32 18.80
CA PRO A 416 14.30 -8.58 17.81
C PRO A 416 14.42 -10.03 17.28
N ALA A 417 13.30 -10.71 17.11
CA ALA A 417 13.28 -12.02 16.45
C ALA A 417 13.54 -11.83 14.95
N LEU A 418 14.35 -12.71 14.37
CA LEU A 418 14.52 -12.78 12.92
C LEU A 418 13.46 -13.74 12.35
N VAL A 419 12.71 -13.34 11.32
CA VAL A 419 11.69 -14.21 10.71
C VAL A 419 12.36 -15.45 10.11
N SER A 420 11.73 -16.63 10.18
CA SER A 420 12.34 -17.84 9.64
C SER A 420 12.53 -17.74 8.11
N PHE A 421 13.79 -17.82 7.68
CA PHE A 421 14.22 -17.78 6.28
C PHE A 421 14.24 -19.19 5.68
N TYR A 422 13.75 -19.36 4.44
CA TYR A 422 13.80 -20.67 3.75
C TYR A 422 15.22 -20.98 3.25
N GLU A 423 15.96 -19.94 2.84
CA GLU A 423 17.34 -20.03 2.40
C GLU A 423 18.22 -18.99 3.14
N PHE A 424 19.51 -19.27 3.32
CA PHE A 424 20.45 -18.33 3.95
C PHE A 424 20.49 -16.96 3.24
N ALA A 425 20.22 -16.95 1.93
CA ALA A 425 20.14 -15.75 1.13
C ALA A 425 19.01 -14.79 1.56
N ASP A 426 17.99 -15.29 2.27
CA ASP A 426 16.86 -14.48 2.72
C ASP A 426 17.11 -13.78 4.07
N SER A 427 18.25 -14.03 4.72
CA SER A 427 18.61 -13.40 5.99
C SER A 427 18.53 -11.86 5.90
N PRO A 428 18.11 -11.15 6.97
CA PRO A 428 17.99 -9.70 6.97
C PRO A 428 19.36 -9.05 6.86
N PHE A 429 20.40 -9.80 7.21
CA PHE A 429 21.80 -9.38 7.23
C PHE A 429 22.62 -10.11 6.15
N PHE A 430 21.97 -10.76 5.17
CA PHE A 430 22.69 -11.45 4.10
C PHE A 430 23.61 -10.48 3.33
N GLY A 431 24.92 -10.76 3.26
CA GLY A 431 25.85 -9.97 2.46
C GLY A 431 26.16 -8.56 3.00
N ILE A 432 26.08 -8.36 4.31
CA ILE A 432 26.66 -7.18 5.01
C ILE A 432 28.16 -7.40 5.31
N ALA A 433 28.79 -6.49 6.06
CA ALA A 433 30.22 -6.65 6.40
C ALA A 433 30.47 -7.92 7.25
N ASP A 434 31.64 -8.54 7.09
CA ASP A 434 32.03 -9.71 7.87
C ASP A 434 32.12 -9.38 9.37
N SER A 435 31.47 -10.18 10.20
CA SER A 435 31.44 -10.02 11.67
C SER A 435 31.15 -8.58 12.13
N PRO A 436 29.98 -8.02 11.77
CA PRO A 436 29.64 -6.66 12.15
C PRO A 436 29.56 -6.56 13.67
N LYS A 437 29.85 -5.37 14.18
CA LYS A 437 29.70 -5.05 15.59
C LYS A 437 28.22 -4.90 15.92
N LEU A 438 27.70 -5.76 16.79
CA LEU A 438 26.36 -5.63 17.34
C LEU A 438 26.45 -4.99 18.74
N LEU A 439 26.17 -3.70 18.82
CA LEU A 439 26.09 -2.95 20.07
C LEU A 439 24.75 -3.20 20.76
N VAL A 440 24.81 -3.80 21.95
CA VAL A 440 23.63 -4.12 22.76
C VAL A 440 23.70 -3.43 24.12
N PRO A 441 22.58 -3.19 24.82
CA PRO A 441 22.62 -2.57 26.15
C PRO A 441 23.50 -3.38 27.12
N LYS A 442 24.12 -2.68 28.08
CA LYS A 442 24.93 -3.34 29.11
C LYS A 442 24.11 -4.37 29.89
N GLY A 443 24.71 -5.54 30.12
CA GLY A 443 24.09 -6.67 30.82
C GLY A 443 23.16 -7.54 29.97
N THR A 444 23.01 -7.29 28.66
CA THR A 444 22.09 -8.03 27.79
C THR A 444 22.80 -8.93 26.77
N ALA A 445 24.13 -8.96 26.71
CA ALA A 445 24.86 -9.72 25.70
C ALA A 445 24.50 -11.22 25.70
N GLU A 446 24.34 -11.82 26.88
CA GLU A 446 23.98 -13.25 26.99
C GLU A 446 22.56 -13.54 26.48
N ILE A 447 21.62 -12.60 26.58
CA ILE A 447 20.26 -12.75 26.05
C ILE A 447 20.30 -12.78 24.52
N TYR A 448 21.10 -11.91 23.90
CA TYR A 448 21.27 -11.88 22.45
C TYR A 448 21.95 -13.15 21.93
N LYS A 449 23.01 -13.61 22.60
CA LYS A 449 23.69 -14.87 22.24
C LYS A 449 22.78 -16.09 22.34
N ALA A 450 21.92 -16.13 23.36
CA ALA A 450 21.05 -17.27 23.62
C ALA A 450 20.01 -17.54 22.51
N THR A 451 19.73 -16.57 21.64
CA THR A 451 18.80 -16.75 20.50
C THR A 451 19.36 -17.66 19.41
N GLY A 452 20.67 -17.65 19.20
CA GLY A 452 21.30 -18.27 18.03
C GLY A 452 21.17 -17.47 16.72
N ASP A 453 20.39 -16.40 16.69
CA ASP A 453 20.10 -15.62 15.48
C ASP A 453 21.24 -14.66 15.08
N TYR A 454 22.12 -14.31 16.03
CA TYR A 454 23.16 -13.29 15.88
C TYR A 454 24.58 -13.87 15.97
N THR A 455 24.75 -15.18 15.73
CA THR A 455 26.02 -15.89 15.95
C THR A 455 27.17 -15.39 15.08
N ASP A 456 26.85 -14.81 13.93
CA ASP A 456 27.84 -14.30 12.97
C ASP A 456 28.29 -12.87 13.29
N MET A 457 27.80 -12.28 14.39
CA MET A 457 28.09 -10.90 14.79
C MET A 457 29.01 -10.82 16.02
N ASN A 458 29.79 -9.75 16.09
CA ASN A 458 30.59 -9.42 17.27
C ASN A 458 29.74 -8.61 18.27
N ILE A 459 29.15 -9.30 19.25
CA ILE A 459 28.28 -8.70 20.26
C ILE A 459 29.11 -7.95 21.30
N VAL A 460 28.89 -6.65 21.40
CA VAL A 460 29.59 -5.73 22.31
C VAL A 460 28.57 -4.98 23.15
N GLU A 461 28.78 -4.93 24.46
CA GLU A 461 27.93 -4.15 25.35
C GLU A 461 28.24 -2.65 25.23
N GLN A 462 27.19 -1.84 25.22
CA GLN A 462 27.26 -0.40 25.33
C GLN A 462 27.69 0.01 26.74
N GLU A 463 28.03 1.29 26.92
CA GLU A 463 28.41 1.85 28.23
C GLU A 463 27.28 1.72 29.26
N ASN A 464 26.04 1.92 28.81
CA ASN A 464 24.84 1.97 29.62
C ASN A 464 23.90 0.80 29.30
N GLY A 465 23.15 0.36 30.31
CA GLY A 465 22.13 -0.68 30.23
C GLY A 465 20.72 -0.12 30.20
N ILE A 466 19.75 -0.96 30.60
CA ILE A 466 18.33 -0.63 30.65
C ILE A 466 17.82 -0.65 32.08
N LEU A 467 17.05 0.38 32.44
CA LEU A 467 16.37 0.45 33.73
C LEU A 467 15.39 -0.71 33.91
N LYS A 468 15.56 -1.44 35.02
CA LYS A 468 14.64 -2.52 35.38
C LYS A 468 13.32 -1.97 35.93
N LEU A 469 12.24 -2.15 35.17
CA LEU A 469 10.88 -1.91 35.62
C LEU A 469 10.45 -2.99 36.63
N VAL A 470 9.95 -2.56 37.79
CA VAL A 470 9.48 -3.43 38.87
C VAL A 470 7.97 -3.64 38.81
N SER A 471 7.20 -2.56 38.60
CA SER A 471 5.74 -2.63 38.57
C SER A 471 5.11 -1.43 37.87
N THR A 472 3.87 -1.63 37.42
CA THR A 472 3.01 -0.57 36.88
C THR A 472 1.69 -0.49 37.65
N SER A 473 1.08 0.70 37.67
CA SER A 473 -0.31 0.89 38.10
C SER A 473 -1.06 1.72 37.05
N PRO A 474 -2.14 1.20 36.43
CA PRO A 474 -2.64 -0.16 36.56
C PRO A 474 -1.61 -1.22 36.14
N LYS A 475 -1.77 -2.44 36.68
CA LYS A 475 -0.90 -3.57 36.31
C LYS A 475 -1.14 -3.94 34.84
N ASP A 476 -0.10 -4.36 34.13
CA ASP A 476 -0.27 -4.94 32.79
C ASP A 476 -1.33 -6.05 32.78
N LYS A 477 -2.16 -6.06 31.74
CA LYS A 477 -3.33 -6.93 31.50
C LYS A 477 -4.48 -6.76 32.49
N SER A 478 -4.46 -5.70 33.31
CA SER A 478 -5.57 -5.41 34.22
C SER A 478 -6.78 -4.83 33.48
N THR A 479 -7.94 -4.94 34.13
CA THR A 479 -9.17 -4.33 33.67
C THR A 479 -9.25 -2.88 34.13
N VAL A 480 -9.62 -1.97 33.22
CA VAL A 480 -9.84 -0.56 33.52
C VAL A 480 -11.32 -0.19 33.37
N LYS A 481 -11.81 0.63 34.30
CA LYS A 481 -13.18 1.16 34.28
C LYS A 481 -13.24 2.41 33.39
N GLY A 482 -14.40 2.66 32.78
CA GLY A 482 -14.64 3.90 32.04
C GLY A 482 -14.60 5.13 32.95
N ASN A 483 -14.21 6.28 32.39
CA ASN A 483 -14.17 7.60 33.05
C ASN A 483 -13.15 7.75 34.19
N GLU A 484 -12.17 6.86 34.29
CA GLU A 484 -11.04 7.03 35.21
C GLU A 484 -10.04 8.08 34.69
N PRO A 485 -9.38 8.84 35.58
CA PRO A 485 -8.28 9.73 35.21
C PRO A 485 -7.16 8.95 34.50
N LEU A 486 -6.67 9.46 33.37
CA LEU A 486 -5.52 8.88 32.66
C LEU A 486 -4.23 9.19 33.43
N SER A 487 -3.93 8.34 34.40
CA SER A 487 -2.70 8.39 35.21
C SER A 487 -2.12 6.99 35.36
N PHE A 488 -0.82 6.88 35.07
CA PHE A 488 -0.07 5.63 35.07
C PHE A 488 1.17 5.79 35.94
N THR A 489 1.42 4.84 36.84
CA THR A 489 2.66 4.83 37.62
C THR A 489 3.60 3.74 37.14
N TYR A 490 4.90 4.05 37.10
CA TYR A 490 5.96 3.11 36.74
C TYR A 490 7.00 3.14 37.84
N THR A 491 7.28 1.99 38.46
CA THR A 491 8.26 1.86 39.54
C THR A 491 9.49 1.12 39.05
N PHE A 492 10.66 1.68 39.27
CA PHE A 492 11.96 1.13 38.88
C PHE A 492 12.70 0.54 40.09
N ALA A 493 13.64 -0.37 39.82
CA ALA A 493 14.38 -1.07 40.87
C ALA A 493 15.31 -0.13 41.67
N GLU A 494 15.76 0.93 41.01
CA GLU A 494 16.70 1.92 41.51
C GLU A 494 16.15 3.35 41.38
N PRO A 495 16.74 4.33 42.09
CA PRO A 495 16.40 5.74 41.92
C PRO A 495 16.64 6.23 40.49
N VAL A 496 15.72 7.05 39.99
CA VAL A 496 15.78 7.65 38.66
C VAL A 496 15.63 9.17 38.72
N LYS A 497 16.04 9.84 37.65
CA LYS A 497 15.73 11.24 37.32
C LYS A 497 14.85 11.29 36.08
N VAL A 498 13.93 12.25 36.04
CA VAL A 498 13.12 12.53 34.84
C VAL A 498 13.97 13.33 33.88
N ILE A 499 14.18 12.80 32.67
CA ILE A 499 14.94 13.47 31.60
C ILE A 499 14.03 13.94 30.45
N ASN A 500 12.80 13.43 30.40
CA ASN A 500 11.74 13.93 29.54
C ASN A 500 10.48 14.23 30.38
N GLU A 501 10.26 15.49 30.70
CA GLU A 501 9.12 15.93 31.51
C GLU A 501 7.79 15.89 30.74
N LYS A 502 7.86 15.84 29.40
CA LYS A 502 6.71 15.86 28.48
C LYS A 502 6.78 14.73 27.44
N PRO A 503 6.74 13.45 27.88
CA PRO A 503 6.84 12.31 26.98
C PRO A 503 5.64 12.22 26.03
N ASP A 504 5.87 11.73 24.82
CA ASP A 504 4.82 11.42 23.85
C ASP A 504 4.19 10.05 24.17
N VAL A 505 3.42 10.00 25.27
CA VAL A 505 2.70 8.79 25.64
C VAL A 505 1.51 8.61 24.71
N THR A 506 1.35 7.39 24.20
CA THR A 506 0.23 7.07 23.30
C THR A 506 -0.71 6.05 23.94
N LEU A 507 -2.01 6.24 23.72
CA LEU A 507 -3.06 5.28 24.02
C LEU A 507 -3.59 4.73 22.69
N ARG A 508 -3.42 3.42 22.47
CA ARG A 508 -3.81 2.76 21.21
C ARG A 508 -4.87 1.71 21.48
N GLU A 509 -5.92 1.70 20.68
CA GLU A 509 -6.98 0.70 20.75
C GLU A 509 -6.70 -0.45 19.77
N LYS A 510 -7.12 -1.67 20.10
CA LYS A 510 -7.02 -2.92 19.32
C LYS A 510 -5.60 -3.43 19.07
N GLY A 511 -4.60 -2.57 18.99
CA GLY A 511 -3.21 -2.98 18.78
C GLY A 511 -2.23 -1.82 18.72
N LEU A 512 -0.95 -2.15 18.78
CA LEU A 512 0.14 -1.18 18.78
C LEU A 512 0.36 -0.48 17.43
N LEU A 513 -0.25 -0.92 16.33
CA LEU A 513 -0.12 -0.30 15.01
C LEU A 513 -1.19 0.76 14.72
N TYR A 514 -2.18 0.88 15.59
CA TYR A 514 -3.23 1.87 15.42
C TYR A 514 -2.72 3.25 15.82
N ARG A 515 -3.30 4.28 15.18
CA ARG A 515 -3.06 5.67 15.57
C ARG A 515 -3.37 5.85 17.06
N ASN A 516 -2.66 6.80 17.67
CA ASN A 516 -3.01 7.25 19.01
C ASN A 516 -4.47 7.73 19.02
N ILE A 517 -5.29 7.17 19.91
CA ILE A 517 -6.73 7.49 20.01
C ILE A 517 -6.97 8.65 20.98
N PHE A 518 -5.97 9.00 21.79
CA PHE A 518 -6.03 10.07 22.75
C PHE A 518 -4.73 10.85 22.76
N THR A 519 -4.81 12.13 22.38
CA THR A 519 -3.70 13.08 22.47
C THR A 519 -4.19 14.24 23.32
N PRO A 520 -3.63 14.47 24.52
CA PRO A 520 -4.03 15.61 25.34
C PRO A 520 -3.61 16.92 24.65
N ASP A 521 -4.43 17.97 24.82
CA ASP A 521 -4.27 19.25 24.12
C ASP A 521 -2.96 19.99 24.48
N ASP A 522 -2.31 19.70 25.63
CA ASP A 522 -0.94 20.14 25.91
C ASP A 522 -0.22 19.34 27.02
N CYS A 523 0.40 18.23 26.58
CA CYS A 523 1.39 17.34 27.22
C CYS A 523 0.96 16.37 28.34
N TRP A 524 1.49 15.16 28.24
CA TRP A 524 1.67 14.26 29.38
C TRP A 524 2.69 14.87 30.35
N LYS A 525 2.43 14.76 31.65
CA LYS A 525 3.37 15.23 32.68
C LYS A 525 3.94 14.08 33.46
N VAL A 526 5.22 14.19 33.81
CA VAL A 526 5.92 13.21 34.63
C VAL A 526 6.21 13.81 36.00
N MET A 527 5.75 13.14 37.05
CA MET A 527 6.09 13.47 38.43
C MET A 527 6.92 12.35 39.05
N LEU A 528 7.98 12.73 39.76
CA LEU A 528 8.84 11.78 40.46
C LEU A 528 8.43 11.68 41.93
N SER A 529 8.36 10.46 42.45
CA SER A 529 8.10 10.18 43.86
C SER A 529 9.24 10.66 44.77
N LYS A 530 8.96 10.78 46.08
CA LYS A 530 9.97 11.23 47.06
C LYS A 530 11.18 10.29 47.19
N ASP A 531 10.95 8.98 47.04
CA ASP A 531 12.02 7.97 47.03
C ASP A 531 12.76 7.88 45.69
N LYS A 532 12.34 8.68 44.70
CA LYS A 532 12.87 8.75 43.34
C LYS A 532 12.78 7.44 42.56
N LYS A 533 11.98 6.47 42.98
CA LYS A 533 11.86 5.17 42.27
C LYS A 533 10.63 5.05 41.40
N THR A 534 9.60 5.86 41.65
CA THR A 534 8.34 5.80 40.94
C THR A 534 8.09 7.09 40.20
N ILE A 535 7.74 6.98 38.92
CA ILE A 535 7.16 8.10 38.17
C ILE A 535 5.65 7.92 38.07
N THR A 536 4.93 9.04 38.11
CA THR A 536 3.53 9.13 37.74
C THR A 536 3.43 9.94 36.46
N VAL A 537 2.84 9.33 35.43
CA VAL A 537 2.63 9.92 34.12
C VAL A 537 1.14 10.10 33.92
N TRP A 538 0.69 11.34 33.74
CA TRP A 538 -0.74 11.64 33.66
C TRP A 538 -1.03 12.63 32.54
N ALA A 539 -2.21 12.47 31.92
CA ALA A 539 -2.69 13.36 30.87
C ALA A 539 -3.20 14.66 31.51
N ALA A 540 -2.50 15.77 31.26
CA ALA A 540 -2.88 17.08 31.78
C ALA A 540 -3.68 17.86 30.73
N ASP A 541 -4.74 18.55 31.17
CA ASP A 541 -5.34 19.65 30.41
C ASP A 541 -4.56 20.96 30.66
N PHE A 542 -4.90 22.03 29.94
CA PHE A 542 -4.25 23.35 29.96
C PHE A 542 -4.13 23.96 31.37
N ASP A 543 -5.04 23.60 32.28
CA ASP A 543 -5.09 24.04 33.68
C ASP A 543 -4.41 23.08 34.67
N GLY A 544 -3.86 21.96 34.19
CA GLY A 544 -3.12 20.99 35.00
C GLY A 544 -3.99 19.97 35.74
N PHE A 545 -5.24 19.74 35.33
CA PHE A 545 -6.03 18.61 35.84
C PHE A 545 -5.90 17.36 34.98
N THR A 546 -6.18 16.19 35.58
CA THR A 546 -6.13 14.90 34.89
C THR A 546 -7.35 14.71 34.00
N THR A 547 -7.14 14.47 32.71
CA THR A 547 -8.20 14.12 31.76
C THR A 547 -8.64 12.66 31.93
N SER A 548 -9.93 12.37 31.80
CA SER A 548 -10.46 11.00 31.77
C SER A 548 -10.70 10.50 30.34
N TYR A 549 -10.63 9.18 30.16
CA TYR A 549 -10.95 8.53 28.88
C TYR A 549 -12.00 7.44 29.07
N ASN A 550 -12.86 7.26 28.07
CA ASN A 550 -13.85 6.20 28.09
C ASN A 550 -13.29 4.93 27.44
N PHE A 551 -12.99 3.93 28.26
CA PHE A 551 -12.55 2.61 27.79
C PHE A 551 -13.76 1.74 27.47
N ASP A 552 -13.90 1.39 26.19
CA ASP A 552 -14.98 0.53 25.72
C ASP A 552 -14.81 -0.89 26.24
N ALA A 553 -15.93 -1.49 26.63
CA ALA A 553 -15.97 -2.82 27.20
C ALA A 553 -15.37 -3.87 26.26
N ASN A 554 -14.51 -4.72 26.79
CA ASN A 554 -13.80 -5.81 26.11
C ASN A 554 -12.82 -5.36 25.01
N ASN A 555 -12.61 -4.06 24.81
CA ASN A 555 -11.55 -3.59 23.93
C ASN A 555 -10.19 -3.66 24.63
N ASN A 556 -9.17 -4.04 23.85
CA ASN A 556 -7.78 -4.00 24.29
C ASN A 556 -7.22 -2.60 24.04
N TYR A 557 -6.58 -2.04 25.06
CA TYR A 557 -5.91 -0.76 25.03
C TYR A 557 -4.44 -0.93 25.37
N PHE A 558 -3.60 -0.15 24.73
CA PHE A 558 -2.16 -0.17 24.93
C PHE A 558 -1.69 1.24 25.26
N VAL A 559 -1.16 1.42 26.47
CA VAL A 559 -0.52 2.68 26.88
C VAL A 559 0.98 2.50 26.69
N VAL A 560 1.57 3.41 25.94
CA VAL A 560 2.98 3.34 25.55
C VAL A 560 3.72 4.52 26.16
N LEU A 561 4.62 4.24 27.10
CA LEU A 561 5.61 5.20 27.57
C LEU A 561 6.85 5.12 26.66
N PRO A 562 7.27 6.21 26.01
CA PRO A 562 8.44 6.18 25.16
C PRO A 562 9.73 5.91 25.94
N ALA A 563 10.73 5.35 25.25
CA ALA A 563 12.08 5.22 25.77
C ALA A 563 12.67 6.59 26.16
N ASN A 564 13.72 6.60 26.98
CA ASN A 564 14.44 7.80 27.39
C ASN A 564 13.56 8.84 28.12
N THR A 565 12.58 8.38 28.89
CA THR A 565 11.77 9.24 29.77
C THR A 565 12.48 9.50 31.10
N VAL A 566 13.14 8.48 31.64
CA VAL A 566 13.90 8.51 32.89
C VAL A 566 15.29 7.92 32.71
N GLU A 567 16.20 8.29 33.61
CA GLU A 567 17.60 7.83 33.63
C GLU A 567 18.05 7.56 35.08
N SER A 568 18.91 6.57 35.30
CA SER A 568 19.56 6.32 36.60
C SER A 568 20.71 7.30 36.87
N GLU A 569 21.39 7.16 38.00
CA GLU A 569 22.65 7.86 38.26
C GLU A 569 23.81 7.34 37.39
N THR A 570 23.77 6.06 37.00
CA THR A 570 24.77 5.41 36.14
C THR A 570 24.58 5.68 34.65
N GLY A 571 23.49 6.36 34.26
CA GLY A 571 23.19 6.68 32.86
C GLY A 571 22.30 5.65 32.14
N ASP A 572 21.79 4.65 32.86
CA ASP A 572 20.86 3.66 32.33
C ASP A 572 19.49 4.30 32.10
N LYS A 573 18.86 4.05 30.96
CA LYS A 573 17.60 4.68 30.57
C LYS A 573 16.48 3.66 30.48
N ASN A 574 15.23 4.11 30.57
CA ASN A 574 14.11 3.22 30.29
C ASN A 574 14.00 2.96 28.79
N GLU A 575 13.77 1.70 28.44
CA GLU A 575 13.25 1.34 27.13
C GLU A 575 11.78 1.73 27.00
N ARG A 576 11.21 1.52 25.81
CA ARG A 576 9.78 1.66 25.57
C ARG A 576 9.00 0.70 26.48
N ILE A 577 8.10 1.24 27.30
CA ILE A 577 7.26 0.45 28.20
C ILE A 577 5.84 0.43 27.65
N VAL A 578 5.29 -0.77 27.45
CA VAL A 578 3.90 -0.98 27.03
C VAL A 578 3.14 -1.66 28.15
N ILE A 579 2.00 -1.09 28.52
CA ILE A 579 0.99 -1.80 29.32
C ILE A 579 -0.23 -2.06 28.46
N SER A 580 -0.72 -3.29 28.51
CA SER A 580 -2.00 -3.70 27.92
C SER A 580 -3.10 -3.64 28.97
N LEU A 581 -4.27 -3.17 28.59
CA LEU A 581 -5.42 -2.99 29.48
C LEU A 581 -6.66 -3.50 28.75
N VAL A 582 -7.63 -4.01 29.50
CA VAL A 582 -8.93 -4.42 28.95
C VAL A 582 -10.02 -3.53 29.52
N GLY A 583 -10.83 -2.91 28.67
CA GLY A 583 -11.98 -2.13 29.16
C GLY A 583 -13.01 -3.05 29.82
N SER A 584 -13.51 -2.70 31.00
CA SER A 584 -14.64 -3.41 31.61
C SER A 584 -15.96 -2.98 30.99
N ILE A 585 -16.96 -3.87 30.98
CA ILE A 585 -18.37 -3.47 30.91
C ILE A 585 -18.60 -2.48 32.05
N ALA A 586 -18.97 -1.23 31.70
CA ALA A 586 -19.48 -0.31 32.70
C ALA A 586 -20.60 -1.04 33.44
N ALA A 587 -20.41 -1.33 34.73
CA ALA A 587 -21.48 -1.87 35.55
C ALA A 587 -22.64 -0.89 35.41
N GLY A 588 -23.67 -1.30 34.68
CA GLY A 588 -24.76 -0.41 34.33
C GLY A 588 -25.30 0.22 35.59
N THR A 589 -25.19 1.54 35.69
CA THR A 589 -26.19 2.40 36.30
C THR A 589 -25.99 3.77 35.67
N ASP A 590 -27.09 4.45 35.33
CA ASP A 590 -27.11 5.90 35.37
C ASP A 590 -26.42 6.36 36.66
N GLN A 591 -25.16 6.74 36.57
CA GLN A 591 -24.51 7.51 37.60
C GLN A 591 -24.30 8.89 37.01
N THR A 592 -25.20 9.79 37.42
CA THR A 592 -24.81 11.16 37.72
C THR A 592 -23.39 11.15 38.27
N ILE A 593 -22.51 11.91 37.60
CA ILE A 593 -21.20 12.34 38.08
C ILE A 593 -21.21 12.34 39.62
N PRO A 594 -20.39 11.53 40.30
CA PRO A 594 -20.35 11.56 41.75
C PRO A 594 -20.11 12.99 42.19
N ALA A 595 -21.02 13.48 43.03
CA ALA A 595 -20.85 14.76 43.71
C ALA A 595 -19.44 14.82 44.30
N GLU A 596 -18.83 15.99 44.12
CA GLU A 596 -17.58 16.42 44.73
C GLU A 596 -17.37 15.73 46.07
N THR A 597 -16.19 15.14 46.25
CA THR A 597 -15.70 14.67 47.54
C THR A 597 -16.11 15.68 48.61
N ASN A 598 -16.81 15.23 49.65
CA ASN A 598 -17.23 16.03 50.81
C ASN A 598 -16.01 16.62 51.52
N GLN A 599 -15.41 17.65 50.94
CA GLN A 599 -14.43 18.49 51.59
C GLN A 599 -15.21 19.40 52.53
N LYS A 600 -14.99 19.25 53.83
CA LYS A 600 -15.64 20.07 54.86
C LYS A 600 -15.14 21.51 54.71
N GLU A 601 -16.01 22.40 54.24
CA GLU A 601 -15.78 23.84 54.23
C GLU A 601 -15.54 24.32 55.66
N VAL A 602 -14.41 25.00 55.89
CA VAL A 602 -14.07 25.58 57.20
C VAL A 602 -14.14 27.11 57.18
N ALA A 603 -14.03 27.74 56.02
CA ALA A 603 -14.22 29.18 55.85
C ALA A 603 -14.52 29.55 54.39
N ARG A 604 -15.17 30.70 54.20
CA ARG A 604 -15.45 31.28 52.87
C ARG A 604 -15.14 32.77 52.87
N TYR A 605 -14.67 33.28 51.74
CA TYR A 605 -14.24 34.66 51.56
C TYR A 605 -14.80 35.25 50.26
N ASN A 606 -14.99 36.57 50.21
CA ASN A 606 -15.21 37.27 48.95
C ASN A 606 -13.88 37.50 48.19
N LEU A 607 -13.94 38.00 46.96
CA LEU A 607 -12.76 38.29 46.13
C LEU A 607 -11.78 39.29 46.76
N ASN A 608 -12.24 40.11 47.71
CA ASN A 608 -11.42 41.08 48.43
C ASN A 608 -10.77 40.48 49.70
N GLY A 609 -10.93 39.18 49.94
CA GLY A 609 -10.34 38.46 51.07
C GLY A 609 -11.09 38.61 52.40
N GLN A 610 -12.29 39.20 52.41
CA GLN A 610 -13.12 39.31 53.62
C GLN A 610 -13.91 38.03 53.84
N GLN A 611 -13.91 37.50 55.07
CA GLN A 611 -14.63 36.28 55.40
C GLN A 611 -16.15 36.52 55.36
N ILE A 612 -16.89 35.60 54.74
CA ILE A 612 -18.34 35.64 54.58
C ILE A 612 -18.94 34.32 55.08
N HIS A 613 -20.10 34.40 55.73
CA HIS A 613 -20.77 33.25 56.36
C HIS A 613 -21.89 32.64 55.51
N THR A 614 -22.28 33.31 54.43
CA THR A 614 -23.25 32.83 53.45
C THR A 614 -22.78 33.16 52.03
N PRO A 615 -23.17 32.36 51.00
CA PRO A 615 -22.77 32.62 49.62
C PRO A 615 -23.26 33.99 49.11
N GLN A 616 -22.37 34.78 48.53
CA GLN A 616 -22.73 36.07 47.89
C GLN A 616 -22.67 35.94 46.37
N LYS A 617 -23.57 36.61 45.65
CA LYS A 617 -23.55 36.60 44.18
C LYS A 617 -22.21 37.11 43.64
N GLY A 618 -21.55 36.32 42.78
CA GLY A 618 -20.18 36.56 42.31
C GLY A 618 -19.20 35.45 42.71
N ILE A 619 -17.89 35.71 42.61
CA ILE A 619 -16.86 34.71 42.95
C ILE A 619 -16.62 34.69 44.46
N ASN A 620 -16.77 33.51 45.05
CA ASN A 620 -16.50 33.20 46.44
C ASN A 620 -15.26 32.30 46.50
N ILE A 621 -14.42 32.47 47.50
CA ILE A 621 -13.25 31.60 47.74
C ILE A 621 -13.56 30.73 48.95
N ILE A 622 -13.60 29.42 48.77
CA ILE A 622 -13.85 28.44 49.82
C ILE A 622 -12.52 27.84 50.28
N LYS A 623 -12.32 27.74 51.59
CA LYS A 623 -11.19 27.04 52.21
C LYS A 623 -11.69 25.76 52.87
N TYR A 624 -11.02 24.65 52.58
CA TYR A 624 -11.36 23.33 53.08
C TYR A 624 -10.42 22.89 54.22
N ALA A 625 -10.88 21.91 55.02
CA ALA A 625 -10.17 21.41 56.19
C ALA A 625 -8.79 20.79 55.87
N ASP A 626 -8.56 20.34 54.63
CA ASP A 626 -7.28 19.81 54.14
C ASP A 626 -6.28 20.91 53.74
N GLY A 627 -6.65 22.19 53.91
CA GLY A 627 -5.82 23.35 53.60
C GLY A 627 -5.96 23.86 52.17
N THR A 628 -6.70 23.16 51.30
CA THR A 628 -6.94 23.58 49.92
C THR A 628 -7.93 24.74 49.84
N THR A 629 -7.82 25.56 48.79
CA THR A 629 -8.75 26.67 48.51
C THR A 629 -9.29 26.59 47.09
N ARG A 630 -10.58 26.88 46.90
CA ARG A 630 -11.26 26.83 45.60
C ARG A 630 -12.07 28.09 45.33
N LYS A 631 -12.08 28.55 44.08
CA LYS A 631 -12.97 29.63 43.62
C LYS A 631 -14.28 29.04 43.13
N VAL A 632 -15.40 29.53 43.63
CA VAL A 632 -16.75 29.11 43.27
C VAL A 632 -17.56 30.32 42.82
N VAL A 633 -18.16 30.24 41.64
CA VAL A 633 -19.04 31.30 41.11
C VAL A 633 -20.47 31.04 41.59
N VAL A 634 -21.00 31.94 42.40
CA VAL A 634 -22.39 31.90 42.88
C VAL A 634 -23.21 32.80 41.96
N LYS A 635 -24.12 32.21 41.18
CA LYS A 635 -24.92 32.91 40.16
C LYS A 635 -26.06 33.75 40.76
#